data_AF-A0A0N1LM34-F1
#
_entry.id   AF-A0A0N1LM34-F1
#
_cell.length_a   1.000
_cell.length_b   1.000
_cell.length_c   1.000
_cell.angle_alpha   90.00
_cell.angle_beta   90.00
_cell.angle_gamma   90.00
#
_symmetry.space_group_name_H-M   'P 1'
#
loop_
_entity.id
_entity.type
_entity.pdbx_description
1 polymer ?
#
loop_
_entity_poly.entity_id
_entity_poly.type
_entity_poly.pdbx_seq_one_letter_code
_entity_poly.pdbx_strand_id
1 'polypeptide(L)'
;METIATWRLHLLRAVYLIMALGAGYLNWSQIIDPAQSWTFTEGVMITMLAAMSALALLGLRHPLRMLPLMFWEIAWKLIWLARVAYPAWQNDTIDDALAANIFAIGLVVIVIAVVPWDYVWRVYVKGTPS
;
A
#
# COMPACT_ATOMS: atom_id res chain seq x y z
N MET A 1 -20.76 -2.72 21.47
CA MET A 1 -19.53 -2.37 20.74
C MET A 1 -18.90 -3.68 20.30
N GLU A 2 -19.06 -4.11 19.05
CA GLU A 2 -18.43 -5.34 18.58
C GLU A 2 -16.91 -5.19 18.72
N THR A 3 -16.34 -6.00 19.60
CA THR A 3 -14.91 -6.11 19.85
C THR A 3 -14.26 -6.71 18.61
N ILE A 4 -13.73 -5.86 17.73
CA ILE A 4 -12.86 -6.34 16.65
C ILE A 4 -11.72 -7.12 17.29
N ALA A 5 -11.55 -8.37 16.85
CA ALA A 5 -10.56 -9.26 17.43
C ALA A 5 -9.17 -8.63 17.41
N THR A 6 -8.48 -8.63 18.55
CA THR A 6 -7.20 -7.95 18.76
C THR A 6 -6.13 -8.40 17.77
N TRP A 7 -6.12 -9.67 17.38
CA TRP A 7 -5.20 -10.20 16.37
C TRP A 7 -5.30 -9.46 15.02
N ARG A 8 -6.50 -9.05 14.59
CA ARG A 8 -6.72 -8.31 13.33
C ARG A 8 -6.11 -6.93 13.39
N LEU A 9 -6.19 -6.28 14.55
CA LEU A 9 -5.57 -4.98 14.78
C LEU A 9 -4.05 -5.09 14.78
N HIS A 10 -3.48 -6.16 15.34
CA HIS A 10 -2.05 -6.40 15.31
C HIS A 10 -1.54 -6.71 13.90
N LEU A 11 -2.29 -7.48 13.09
CA LEU A 11 -1.95 -7.69 11.68
C LEU A 11 -1.99 -6.40 10.87
N LEU A 12 -3.04 -5.59 11.03
CA LEU A 12 -3.10 -4.28 10.37
C LEU A 12 -1.90 -3.41 10.74
N ARG A 13 -1.55 -3.36 12.04
CA ARG A 13 -0.36 -2.63 12.52
C ARG A 13 0.93 -3.17 11.91
N ALA A 14 1.06 -4.49 11.77
CA ALA A 14 2.22 -5.09 11.12
C ALA A 14 2.33 -4.64 9.65
N VAL A 15 1.20 -4.60 8.91
CA VAL A 15 1.19 -4.09 7.53
C VAL A 15 1.55 -2.61 7.48
N TYR A 16 0.98 -1.76 8.34
CA TYR A 16 1.38 -0.34 8.43
C TYR A 16 2.86 -0.17 8.77
N LEU A 17 3.40 -1.02 9.65
CA LEU A 17 4.81 -1.01 10.00
C LEU A 17 5.69 -1.39 8.81
N ILE A 18 5.32 -2.44 8.06
CA ILE A 18 6.04 -2.86 6.85
C ILE A 18 5.98 -1.75 5.79
N MET A 19 4.85 -1.07 5.61
CA MET A 19 4.76 0.08 4.70
C MET A 19 5.64 1.25 5.17
N ALA A 20 5.60 1.58 6.45
CA ALA A 20 6.40 2.65 7.02
C ALA A 20 7.90 2.36 6.95
N LEU A 21 8.32 1.11 7.17
CA LEU A 21 9.73 0.72 7.15
C LEU A 21 10.23 0.43 5.73
N GLY A 22 9.51 -0.39 4.96
CA GLY A 22 9.91 -0.80 3.62
C GLY A 22 9.87 0.36 2.62
N ALA A 23 8.70 0.96 2.44
CA ALA A 23 8.57 2.13 1.56
C ALA A 23 9.23 3.36 2.18
N GLY A 24 9.25 3.48 3.51
CA GLY A 24 9.90 4.62 4.15
C GLY A 24 11.41 4.60 3.97
N TYR A 25 12.09 3.51 4.32
CA TYR A 25 13.55 3.45 4.23
C TYR A 25 14.07 3.68 2.80
N LEU A 26 13.45 3.04 1.80
CA LEU A 26 13.88 3.16 0.41
C LEU A 26 13.62 4.54 -0.20
N ASN A 27 12.50 5.19 0.13
CA ASN A 27 12.17 6.49 -0.46
C ASN A 27 12.78 7.65 0.34
N TRP A 28 12.82 7.58 1.68
CA TRP A 28 13.41 8.64 2.50
C TRP A 28 14.93 8.68 2.37
N SER A 29 15.61 7.54 2.16
CA SER A 29 17.07 7.56 1.88
C SER A 29 17.38 8.35 0.62
N GLN A 30 16.61 8.14 -0.45
CA GLN A 30 16.74 8.92 -1.69
C GLN A 30 16.40 10.40 -1.50
N ILE A 31 15.42 10.74 -0.65
CA ILE A 31 15.04 12.14 -0.36
C ILE A 31 16.12 12.88 0.43
N ILE A 32 16.77 12.18 1.36
CA ILE A 32 17.78 12.78 2.25
C ILE A 32 19.12 12.93 1.53
N ASP A 33 19.43 12.06 0.56
CA ASP A 33 20.67 12.11 -0.20
C ASP A 33 20.71 13.35 -1.11
N PRO A 34 21.57 14.35 -0.82
CA PRO A 34 21.65 15.58 -1.61
C PRO A 34 22.22 15.35 -3.02
N ALA A 35 22.91 14.23 -3.25
CA ALA A 35 23.47 13.88 -4.54
C ALA A 35 22.43 13.22 -5.48
N GLN A 36 21.27 12.84 -4.95
CA GLN A 36 20.24 12.18 -5.72
C GLN A 36 19.52 13.20 -6.62
N SER A 37 19.56 12.95 -7.93
CA SER A 37 18.72 13.64 -8.91
C SER A 37 17.62 12.69 -9.40
N TRP A 38 16.41 13.21 -9.60
CA TRP A 38 15.31 12.47 -10.20
C TRP A 38 14.84 13.16 -11.47
N THR A 39 14.30 12.37 -12.40
CA THR A 39 13.38 12.94 -13.38
C THR A 39 12.11 13.45 -12.68
N PHE A 40 11.34 14.31 -13.36
CA PHE A 40 10.12 14.87 -12.77
C PHE A 40 9.15 13.78 -12.28
N THR A 41 8.89 12.75 -13.11
CA THR A 41 7.96 11.66 -12.79
C THR A 41 8.44 10.79 -11.62
N GLU A 42 9.74 10.47 -11.58
CA GLU A 42 10.34 9.70 -10.48
C GLU A 42 10.25 10.47 -9.16
N GLY A 43 10.56 11.77 -9.18
CA GLY A 43 10.48 12.62 -8.00
C GLY A 43 9.05 12.70 -7.45
N VAL A 44 8.04 12.80 -8.31
CA VAL A 44 6.63 12.74 -7.90
C VAL A 44 6.29 11.39 -7.25
N MET A 45 6.70 10.28 -7.86
CA MET A 45 6.43 8.94 -7.32
C MET A 45 7.09 8.74 -5.94
N ILE A 46 8.38 9.06 -5.83
CA ILE A 46 9.16 8.87 -4.60
C ILE A 46 8.60 9.71 -3.46
N THR A 47 8.31 10.99 -3.71
CA THR A 47 7.76 11.90 -2.70
C THR A 47 6.35 11.50 -2.27
N MET A 48 5.49 11.06 -3.20
CA MET A 48 4.16 10.51 -2.86
C MET A 48 4.26 9.26 -1.99
N LEU A 49 5.14 8.31 -2.33
CA LEU A 49 5.34 7.09 -1.55
C LEU A 49 5.99 7.37 -0.19
N ALA A 50 6.90 8.35 -0.10
CA ALA A 50 7.46 8.79 1.16
C ALA A 50 6.41 9.43 2.07
N ALA A 51 5.55 10.30 1.55
CA ALA A 51 4.43 10.87 2.30
C ALA A 51 3.45 9.76 2.77
N MET A 52 3.15 8.79 1.91
CA MET A 52 2.36 7.62 2.26
C MET A 52 2.97 6.83 3.42
N SER A 53 4.30 6.59 3.39
CA SER A 53 5.01 5.90 4.46
C SER A 53 4.96 6.66 5.79
N ALA A 54 5.01 7.99 5.76
CA ALA A 54 4.85 8.82 6.95
C ALA A 54 3.43 8.73 7.52
N LEU A 55 2.41 8.74 6.66
CA LEU A 55 1.01 8.52 7.07
C LEU A 55 0.78 7.09 7.62
N ALA A 56 1.53 6.10 7.16
CA ALA A 56 1.46 4.74 7.69
C ALA A 56 1.85 4.68 9.19
N LEU A 57 2.72 5.59 9.67
CA LEU A 57 3.01 5.73 11.10
C LEU A 57 1.76 6.14 11.91
N LEU A 58 0.90 7.01 11.36
CA LEU A 58 -0.40 7.31 11.95
C LEU A 58 -1.32 6.09 11.97
N GLY A 59 -1.23 5.25 10.93
CA GLY A 59 -1.94 3.96 10.86
C GLY A 59 -1.54 2.99 11.96
N LEU A 60 -0.31 3.07 12.47
CA LEU A 60 0.13 2.25 13.60
C LEU A 60 -0.65 2.60 14.89
N ARG A 61 -0.91 3.88 15.12
CA ARG A 61 -1.68 4.38 16.26
C ARG A 61 -3.19 4.21 16.07
N HIS A 62 -3.71 4.46 14.87
CA HIS A 62 -5.14 4.42 14.55
C HIS A 62 -5.46 3.54 13.32
N PRO A 63 -5.26 2.21 13.40
CA PRO A 63 -5.28 1.32 12.23
C PRO A 63 -6.62 1.28 11.49
N LEU A 64 -7.74 1.39 12.21
CA LEU A 64 -9.08 1.38 11.62
C LEU A 64 -9.46 2.73 10.97
N ARG A 65 -8.99 3.85 11.53
CA ARG A 65 -9.27 5.18 10.96
C ARG A 65 -8.46 5.44 9.69
N MET A 66 -7.28 4.82 9.58
CA MET A 66 -6.38 4.96 8.44
C MET A 66 -6.60 3.91 7.34
N LEU A 67 -7.69 3.13 7.39
CA LEU A 67 -8.06 2.19 6.32
C LEU A 67 -8.10 2.80 4.91
N PRO A 68 -8.43 4.10 4.71
CA PRO A 68 -8.30 4.71 3.38
C PRO A 68 -6.90 4.58 2.77
N LEU A 69 -5.85 4.52 3.59
CA LEU A 69 -4.47 4.28 3.13
C LEU A 69 -4.29 2.87 2.56
N MET A 70 -4.95 1.88 3.14
CA MET A 70 -4.96 0.51 2.63
C MET A 70 -5.72 0.42 1.31
N PHE A 71 -6.83 1.16 1.16
CA PHE A 71 -7.56 1.22 -0.10
C PHE A 71 -6.74 1.88 -1.20
N TRP A 72 -6.02 2.95 -0.89
CA TRP A 72 -5.06 3.54 -1.80
C TRP A 72 -4.03 2.51 -2.27
N GLU A 73 -3.36 1.84 -1.31
CA GLU A 73 -2.35 0.81 -1.57
C GLU A 73 -2.88 -0.32 -2.46
N ILE A 74 -4.11 -0.76 -2.22
CA ILE A 74 -4.76 -1.79 -3.04
C ILE A 74 -5.08 -1.25 -4.43
N ALA A 75 -5.69 -0.07 -4.53
CA ALA A 75 -6.20 0.47 -5.77
C ALA A 75 -5.07 0.71 -6.79
N TRP A 76 -3.99 1.39 -6.40
CA TRP A 76 -2.91 1.70 -7.35
C TRP A 76 -2.22 0.42 -7.84
N LYS A 77 -2.01 -0.57 -6.97
CA LYS A 77 -1.40 -1.86 -7.33
C LYS A 77 -2.30 -2.68 -8.24
N LEU A 78 -3.61 -2.72 -7.98
CA LEU A 78 -4.57 -3.39 -8.86
C LEU A 78 -4.63 -2.72 -10.24
N ILE A 79 -4.64 -1.38 -10.29
CA ILE A 79 -4.61 -0.65 -11.56
C ILE A 79 -3.32 -0.97 -12.33
N TRP A 80 -2.17 -0.97 -11.65
CA TRP A 80 -0.88 -1.29 -12.28
C TRP A 80 -0.85 -2.74 -12.78
N LEU A 81 -1.30 -3.72 -11.99
CA LEU A 81 -1.37 -5.12 -12.41
C LEU A 81 -2.32 -5.29 -13.62
N ALA A 82 -3.46 -4.62 -13.62
CA ALA A 82 -4.42 -4.69 -14.73
C ALA A 82 -3.93 -4.00 -16.01
N ARG A 83 -3.16 -2.91 -15.90
CA ARG A 83 -2.77 -2.08 -17.05
C ARG A 83 -1.35 -2.33 -17.56
N VAL A 84 -0.48 -2.87 -16.72
CA VAL A 84 0.93 -3.11 -17.05
C VAL A 84 1.22 -4.61 -17.05
N ALA A 85 0.99 -5.29 -15.93
CA ALA A 85 1.31 -6.72 -15.81
C ALA A 85 0.47 -7.60 -16.74
N TYR A 86 -0.85 -7.37 -16.78
CA TYR A 86 -1.76 -8.19 -17.57
C TYR A 86 -1.47 -8.10 -19.09
N PRO A 87 -1.33 -6.92 -19.71
CA PRO A 87 -0.95 -6.85 -21.12
C PRO A 87 0.45 -7.41 -21.39
N ALA A 88 1.41 -7.22 -20.49
CA ALA A 88 2.76 -7.78 -20.67
C ALA A 88 2.76 -9.32 -20.63
N TRP A 89 1.93 -9.91 -19.76
CA TRP A 89 1.71 -11.35 -19.72
C TRP A 89 1.04 -11.86 -21.00
N GLN A 90 0.04 -11.14 -21.53
CA GLN A 90 -0.64 -11.55 -22.77
C GLN A 90 0.26 -11.51 -24.01
N ASN A 91 1.27 -10.64 -24.01
CA ASN A 91 2.17 -10.44 -25.15
C ASN A 91 3.53 -11.13 -24.98
N ASP A 92 3.71 -11.93 -23.93
CA ASP A 92 4.97 -12.59 -23.57
C ASP A 92 6.17 -11.62 -23.51
N THR A 93 5.93 -10.38 -23.07
CA THR A 93 6.96 -9.32 -22.97
C THR A 93 7.44 -9.10 -21.54
N ILE A 94 7.34 -10.12 -20.68
CA ILE A 94 7.81 -10.05 -19.30
C ILE A 94 9.31 -10.31 -19.29
N ASP A 95 10.09 -9.26 -19.02
CA ASP A 95 11.51 -9.36 -18.71
C ASP A 95 11.75 -9.54 -17.20
N ASP A 96 13.00 -9.77 -16.80
CA ASP A 96 13.36 -10.02 -15.40
C ASP A 96 13.01 -8.84 -14.48
N ALA A 97 13.18 -7.62 -14.97
CA ALA A 97 12.88 -6.40 -14.22
C ALA A 97 11.38 -6.24 -13.98
N LEU A 98 10.56 -6.51 -15.01
CA LEU A 98 9.13 -6.48 -14.92
C LEU A 98 8.61 -7.62 -14.03
N ALA A 99 9.19 -8.82 -14.14
CA ALA A 99 8.85 -9.96 -13.28
C ALA A 99 9.06 -9.65 -11.79
N ALA A 100 10.19 -9.04 -11.43
CA ALA A 100 10.47 -8.61 -10.06
C ALA A 100 9.46 -7.57 -9.56
N ASN A 101 9.09 -6.60 -10.41
CA ASN A 101 8.07 -5.61 -10.09
C ASN A 101 6.67 -6.24 -9.93
N ILE A 102 6.28 -7.15 -10.82
CA ILE A 102 5.02 -7.91 -10.73
C ILE A 102 4.96 -8.67 -9.40
N PHE A 103 6.05 -9.33 -9.02
CA PHE A 103 6.11 -10.04 -7.74
C PHE A 103 5.93 -9.08 -6.56
N ALA A 104 6.72 -7.99 -6.50
CA ALA A 104 6.66 -7.02 -5.40
C ALA A 104 5.30 -6.32 -5.29
N ILE A 105 4.70 -5.94 -6.42
CA ILE A 105 3.37 -5.33 -6.48
C ILE A 105 2.28 -6.37 -6.17
N GLY A 106 2.46 -7.61 -6.63
CA GLY A 106 1.55 -8.74 -6.38
C GLY A 106 1.37 -9.08 -4.90
N LEU A 107 2.34 -8.73 -4.04
CA LEU A 107 2.20 -8.85 -2.58
C LEU A 107 1.05 -8.03 -2.00
N VAL A 108 0.37 -7.19 -2.80
CA VAL A 108 -0.91 -6.54 -2.44
C VAL A 108 -1.96 -7.51 -1.93
N VAL A 109 -1.93 -8.79 -2.35
CA VAL A 109 -2.85 -9.83 -1.86
C VAL A 109 -2.79 -9.99 -0.34
N ILE A 110 -1.63 -9.76 0.28
CA ILE A 110 -1.45 -9.77 1.74
C ILE A 110 -2.23 -8.61 2.36
N VAL A 111 -2.13 -7.42 1.78
CA VAL A 111 -2.86 -6.23 2.24
C VAL A 111 -4.37 -6.48 2.15
N ILE A 112 -4.84 -7.01 1.03
CA ILE A 112 -6.25 -7.39 0.82
C ILE A 112 -6.70 -8.39 1.89
N ALA A 113 -5.92 -9.42 2.19
CA ALA A 113 -6.27 -10.43 3.18
C ALA A 113 -6.35 -9.87 4.62
N VAL A 114 -5.51 -8.89 4.96
CA VAL A 114 -5.44 -8.30 6.30
C VAL A 114 -6.55 -7.27 6.54
N VAL A 115 -7.03 -6.59 5.49
CA VAL A 115 -8.11 -5.60 5.62
C VAL A 115 -9.38 -6.24 6.19
N PRO A 116 -9.99 -5.66 7.25
CA PRO A 116 -11.19 -6.20 7.85
C PRO A 116 -12.43 -5.86 7.01
N TRP A 117 -12.72 -6.67 5.99
CA TRP A 117 -13.80 -6.42 5.03
C TRP A 117 -15.20 -6.31 5.65
N ASP A 118 -15.48 -7.03 6.74
CA ASP A 118 -16.68 -6.90 7.56
C ASP A 118 -16.84 -5.48 8.13
N TYR A 119 -15.75 -4.92 8.69
CA TYR A 119 -15.72 -3.55 9.18
C TYR A 119 -15.86 -2.55 8.04
N VAL A 120 -15.15 -2.78 6.93
CA VAL A 120 -15.23 -1.94 5.74
C VAL A 120 -16.65 -1.86 5.22
N TRP A 121 -17.32 -2.99 5.06
CA TRP A 121 -18.70 -3.06 4.60
C TRP A 121 -19.66 -2.32 5.52
N ARG A 122 -19.52 -2.51 6.84
CA ARG A 122 -20.38 -1.85 7.82
C ARG A 122 -20.22 -0.33 7.86
N VAL A 123 -18.99 0.16 7.78
CA VAL A 123 -18.69 1.59 7.98
C VAL A 123 -18.75 2.37 6.68
N TYR A 124 -18.15 1.84 5.60
CA TYR A 124 -18.00 2.56 4.34
C TYR A 124 -19.11 2.28 3.34
N VAL A 125 -19.76 1.11 3.40
CA VAL A 125 -20.81 0.75 2.44
C VAL A 125 -22.21 0.94 3.02
N LYS A 126 -22.49 0.34 4.19
CA LYS A 126 -23.79 0.47 4.84
C LYS A 126 -24.01 1.82 5.52
N GLY A 127 -22.93 2.51 5.89
CA GLY A 127 -22.97 3.66 6.77
C GLY A 127 -23.36 3.26 8.19
N THR A 128 -22.87 3.99 9.19
CA THR A 128 -23.24 3.75 10.60
C THR A 128 -24.76 3.90 10.74
N PRO A 129 -25.50 2.93 11.33
CA PRO A 129 -26.90 3.18 11.65
C PRO A 129 -26.97 4.39 12.59
N SER A 130 -27.69 5.42 12.14
CA SER A 130 -28.02 6.63 12.89
C SER A 130 -28.81 6.29 14.16
#